data_AF-A0A5B6W6V7-F1
#
_entry.id   AF-A0A5B6W6V7-F1
#
_cell.length_a   1.000
_cell.length_b   1.000
_cell.length_c   1.000
_cell.angle_alpha   90.00
_cell.angle_beta   90.00
_cell.angle_gamma   90.00
#
_symmetry.space_group_name_H-M   'P 1'
#
loop_
_entity.id
_entity.type
_entity.pdbx_description
1 polymer ?
#
loop_
_entity_poly.entity_id
_entity_poly.type
_entity_poly.pdbx_seq_one_letter_code
_entity_poly.pdbx_strand_id
1 'polypeptide(L)'
;MASPRILLCGDVLGRLNQLFKRVNSVNKSAGPFDALFCVGQFFPDEPDRLDELMDYVEGRAQVPLLTYFIGDYGVGAPKVLSAVSRNSANQGFKMDGFKVCDNLFWLKGSGKFTFHGLSVAYLSGRQLSNGQQFGTYSQIDIDTLRAFAEEPGIVDFFLRYPLL
;
A
#
# COMPACT_ATOMS: atom_id res chain seq x y z
N MET A 1 20.64 13.09 8.93
CA MET A 1 19.17 12.96 8.98
C MET A 1 18.83 12.01 10.12
N ALA A 2 17.72 12.23 10.84
CA ALA A 2 17.26 11.27 11.84
C ALA A 2 16.75 9.99 11.17
N SER A 3 16.94 8.83 11.81
CA SER A 3 16.41 7.56 11.30
C SER A 3 14.88 7.59 11.25
N PRO A 4 14.24 7.17 10.15
CA PRO A 4 12.79 7.21 10.04
C PRO A 4 12.15 6.21 11.01
N ARG A 5 11.02 6.61 11.60
CA ARG A 5 10.21 5.81 12.52
C ARG A 5 8.95 5.37 11.79
N ILE A 6 8.87 4.07 11.51
CA ILE A 6 7.85 3.50 10.64
C ILE A 6 6.91 2.59 11.44
N LEU A 7 5.60 2.71 11.20
CA LEU A 7 4.59 1.77 11.66
C LEU A 7 4.33 0.70 10.60
N LEU A 8 4.12 -0.54 11.04
CA LEU A 8 3.66 -1.65 10.19
C LEU A 8 2.30 -2.13 10.67
N CYS A 9 1.39 -2.37 9.72
CA CYS A 9 0.08 -2.94 9.98
C CYS A 9 -0.16 -4.13 9.04
N GLY A 10 -0.74 -5.21 9.57
CA GLY A 10 -1.21 -6.33 8.76
C GLY A 10 -2.55 -6.01 8.09
N ASP A 11 -3.52 -6.90 8.25
CA ASP A 11 -4.80 -6.82 7.56
C ASP A 11 -5.70 -5.68 8.08
N VAL A 12 -6.05 -4.78 7.18
CA VAL A 12 -6.96 -3.66 7.45
C VAL A 12 -8.40 -4.05 7.17
N LEU A 13 -8.64 -4.79 6.08
CA LEU A 13 -9.96 -5.30 5.66
C LEU A 13 -11.05 -4.19 5.61
N GLY A 14 -10.68 -3.02 5.08
CA GLY A 14 -11.55 -1.86 4.95
C GLY A 14 -11.83 -1.06 6.22
N ARG A 15 -11.30 -1.45 7.39
CA ARG A 15 -11.56 -0.80 8.69
C ARG A 15 -10.65 0.41 8.93
N LEU A 16 -10.72 1.41 8.05
CA LEU A 16 -9.84 2.58 8.03
C LEU A 16 -10.04 3.48 9.26
N ASN A 17 -11.29 3.65 9.70
CA ASN A 17 -11.58 4.45 10.89
C ASN A 17 -10.94 3.86 12.14
N GLN A 18 -11.00 2.53 12.29
CA GLN A 18 -10.33 1.83 13.38
C GLN A 18 -8.81 1.95 13.28
N LEU A 19 -8.25 1.73 12.07
CA LEU A 19 -6.82 1.86 11.80
C LEU A 19 -6.31 3.25 12.18
N PHE A 20 -6.89 4.32 11.64
CA PHE A 20 -6.39 5.67 11.84
C PHE A 20 -6.64 6.22 13.25
N LYS A 21 -7.71 5.76 13.92
CA LYS A 21 -7.88 6.01 15.37
C LYS A 21 -6.72 5.40 16.17
N ARG A 22 -6.30 4.17 15.84
CA ARG A 22 -5.15 3.52 16.50
C ARG A 22 -3.84 4.21 16.17
N VAL A 23 -3.62 4.58 14.91
CA VAL A 23 -2.43 5.32 14.46
C VAL A 23 -2.30 6.64 15.22
N ASN A 24 -3.37 7.42 15.34
CA ASN A 24 -3.37 8.66 16.13
C ASN A 24 -2.99 8.42 17.59
N SER A 25 -3.57 7.40 18.23
CA SER A 25 -3.25 7.05 19.61
C SER A 25 -1.78 6.67 19.78
N VAL A 26 -1.24 5.83 18.90
CA VAL A 26 0.16 5.39 18.95
C VAL A 26 1.11 6.55 18.68
N ASN A 27 0.84 7.35 17.64
CA ASN A 27 1.66 8.51 17.29
C ASN A 27 1.70 9.55 18.41
N LYS A 28 0.58 9.78 19.11
CA LYS A 28 0.56 10.66 20.29
C LYS A 28 1.40 10.12 21.46
N SER A 29 1.37 8.81 21.70
CA SER A 29 2.03 8.20 22.86
C SER A 29 3.51 7.90 22.66
N ALA A 30 3.92 7.58 21.43
CA ALA A 30 5.24 7.05 21.13
C ALA A 30 5.87 7.71 19.91
N GLY A 31 5.20 8.63 19.22
CA GLY A 31 5.70 9.28 18.02
C GLY A 31 6.75 10.38 18.28
N PRO A 32 7.04 11.23 17.27
CA PRO A 32 6.43 11.21 15.94
C PRO A 32 6.89 10.00 15.11
N PHE A 33 5.98 9.45 14.32
CA PHE A 33 6.27 8.49 13.24
C PHE A 33 6.22 9.19 11.89
N ASP A 34 7.03 8.72 10.93
CA ASP A 34 7.14 9.30 9.60
C ASP A 34 6.16 8.67 8.60
N ALA A 35 5.88 7.37 8.73
CA ALA A 35 4.94 6.67 7.84
C ALA A 35 4.32 5.42 8.47
N LEU A 36 3.23 4.96 7.85
CA LEU A 36 2.59 3.67 8.06
C LEU A 36 2.67 2.84 6.77
N PHE A 37 3.08 1.58 6.87
CA PHE A 37 2.93 0.60 5.80
C PHE A 37 1.93 -0.49 6.20
N CYS A 38 0.84 -0.57 5.45
CA CYS A 38 -0.14 -1.66 5.55
C CYS A 38 0.28 -2.78 4.60
N VAL A 39 0.78 -3.87 5.17
CA VAL A 39 1.36 -5.02 4.45
C VAL A 39 0.41 -6.21 4.31
N GLY A 40 -0.79 -6.08 4.85
CA GLY A 40 -1.85 -7.07 4.78
C GLY A 40 -2.89 -6.84 3.68
N GLN A 41 -3.97 -7.60 3.77
CA GLN A 41 -5.17 -7.32 2.99
C GLN A 41 -5.76 -5.95 3.38
N PHE A 42 -5.67 -5.00 2.46
CA PHE A 42 -6.16 -3.64 2.71
C PHE A 42 -7.65 -3.48 2.41
N PHE A 43 -8.09 -3.89 1.21
CA PHE A 43 -9.49 -3.81 0.79
C PHE A 43 -10.33 -4.91 1.48
N PRO A 44 -11.62 -4.63 1.76
CA PRO A 44 -12.51 -5.64 2.33
C PRO A 44 -12.82 -6.75 1.33
N ASP A 45 -13.26 -7.90 1.83
CA ASP A 45 -13.84 -8.98 1.02
C ASP A 45 -15.29 -8.70 0.60
N GLU A 46 -15.98 -7.82 1.33
CA GLU A 46 -17.39 -7.48 1.09
C GLU A 46 -17.58 -5.98 0.82
N PRO A 47 -18.50 -5.58 -0.08
CA PRO A 47 -18.63 -4.20 -0.56
C PRO A 47 -19.11 -3.22 0.52
N ASP A 48 -19.85 -3.69 1.53
CA ASP A 48 -20.44 -2.88 2.60
C ASP A 48 -19.40 -2.08 3.43
N ARG A 49 -18.13 -2.46 3.37
CA ARG A 49 -17.04 -1.78 4.08
C ARG A 49 -16.22 -0.83 3.21
N LEU A 50 -16.63 -0.62 1.96
CA LEU A 50 -15.93 0.28 1.05
C LEU A 50 -16.24 1.76 1.32
N ASP A 51 -17.38 2.05 1.95
CA ASP A 51 -17.84 3.42 2.22
C ASP A 51 -16.82 4.20 3.06
N GLU A 52 -16.19 3.55 4.06
CA GLU A 52 -15.13 4.19 4.85
C GLU A 52 -13.98 4.69 3.97
N LEU A 53 -13.54 3.88 2.99
CA LEU A 53 -12.47 4.31 2.07
C LEU A 53 -12.92 5.45 1.17
N MET A 54 -14.18 5.42 0.71
CA MET A 54 -14.74 6.48 -0.12
C MET A 54 -14.79 7.82 0.64
N ASP A 55 -15.02 7.81 1.96
CA ASP A 55 -14.95 9.04 2.77
C ASP A 55 -13.57 9.71 2.70
N TYR A 56 -12.48 8.94 2.68
CA TYR A 56 -11.13 9.49 2.51
C TYR A 56 -10.85 9.93 1.06
N VAL A 57 -11.29 9.14 0.07
CA VAL A 57 -11.13 9.48 -1.35
C VAL A 57 -11.87 10.77 -1.72
N GLU A 58 -13.05 10.97 -1.15
CA GLU A 58 -13.90 12.14 -1.38
C GLU A 58 -13.58 13.32 -0.44
N GLY A 59 -12.60 13.16 0.45
CA GLY A 59 -12.12 14.22 1.35
C GLY A 59 -13.03 14.52 2.54
N ARG A 60 -14.01 13.64 2.85
CA ARG A 60 -14.83 13.72 4.07
C ARG A 60 -14.05 13.34 5.34
N ALA A 61 -12.99 12.57 5.18
CA ALA A 61 -12.08 12.19 6.27
C ALA A 61 -10.61 12.41 5.86
N GLN A 62 -9.72 12.54 6.85
CA GLN A 62 -8.30 12.78 6.63
C GLN A 62 -7.43 11.66 7.16
N VAL A 63 -6.43 11.29 6.38
CA VAL A 63 -5.44 10.29 6.73
C VAL A 63 -4.35 10.93 7.60
N PRO A 64 -4.20 10.52 8.87
CA PRO A 64 -3.43 11.27 9.87
C PRO A 64 -1.91 11.13 9.76
N LEU A 65 -1.44 10.16 8.97
CA LEU A 65 -0.03 9.83 8.78
C LEU A 65 0.17 9.35 7.35
N LEU A 66 1.29 9.71 6.72
CA LEU A 66 1.63 9.21 5.39
C LEU A 66 1.55 7.68 5.37
N THR A 67 0.61 7.15 4.61
CA THR A 67 0.24 5.74 4.62
C THR A 67 0.44 5.14 3.24
N TYR A 68 1.26 4.10 3.17
CA TYR A 68 1.40 3.23 2.02
C TYR A 68 0.69 1.92 2.31
N PHE A 69 0.05 1.34 1.30
CA PHE A 69 -0.46 -0.01 1.41
C PHE A 69 -0.12 -0.84 0.18
N ILE A 70 0.21 -2.10 0.43
CA ILE A 70 0.20 -3.16 -0.58
C ILE A 70 -1.14 -3.89 -0.50
N GLY A 71 -1.33 -4.84 -1.40
CA GLY A 71 -2.58 -5.54 -1.57
C GLY A 71 -3.24 -5.06 -2.85
N ASP A 72 -3.70 -6.00 -3.65
CA ASP A 72 -4.30 -5.72 -4.97
C ASP A 72 -5.59 -6.54 -5.15
N TYR A 73 -6.08 -7.09 -4.05
CA TYR A 73 -7.19 -8.03 -3.96
C TYR A 73 -8.21 -7.56 -2.91
N GLY A 74 -9.40 -8.15 -2.94
CA GLY A 74 -10.59 -7.67 -2.23
C GLY A 74 -11.52 -6.90 -3.17
N VAL A 75 -12.81 -6.85 -2.83
CA VAL A 75 -13.86 -6.34 -3.73
C VAL A 75 -13.77 -4.84 -4.00
N GLY A 76 -13.08 -4.09 -3.13
CA GLY A 76 -12.85 -2.66 -3.30
C GLY A 76 -11.80 -2.30 -4.36
N ALA A 77 -10.86 -3.20 -4.66
CA ALA A 77 -9.69 -2.87 -5.46
C ALA A 77 -10.03 -2.38 -6.89
N PRO A 78 -10.93 -3.04 -7.66
CA PRO A 78 -11.26 -2.58 -9.02
C PRO A 78 -11.96 -1.21 -9.04
N LYS A 79 -12.87 -0.96 -8.09
CA LYS A 79 -13.60 0.31 -8.00
C LYS A 79 -12.62 1.45 -7.70
N VAL A 80 -11.75 1.26 -6.72
CA VAL A 80 -10.73 2.26 -6.35
C VAL A 80 -9.74 2.47 -7.49
N LEU A 81 -9.28 1.40 -8.15
CA LEU A 81 -8.39 1.51 -9.30
C LEU A 81 -8.99 2.39 -10.40
N SER A 82 -10.26 2.18 -10.75
CA SER A 82 -10.94 2.98 -11.76
C SER A 82 -11.09 4.46 -11.40
N ALA A 83 -11.23 4.78 -10.11
CA ALA A 83 -11.27 6.16 -9.62
C ALA A 83 -9.88 6.80 -9.67
N VAL A 84 -8.84 6.13 -9.16
CA VAL A 84 -7.49 6.71 -9.04
C VAL A 84 -6.76 6.79 -10.38
N SER A 85 -7.09 5.92 -11.34
CA SER A 85 -6.45 5.92 -12.67
C SER A 85 -6.80 7.18 -13.50
N ARG A 86 -7.88 7.87 -13.14
CA ARG A 86 -8.30 9.14 -13.77
C ARG A 86 -7.54 10.35 -13.23
N ASN A 87 -6.83 10.20 -12.10
CA ASN A 87 -6.07 11.27 -11.50
C ASN A 87 -4.77 11.51 -12.31
N SER A 88 -4.53 12.75 -12.73
CA SER A 88 -3.33 13.13 -13.48
C SER A 88 -2.04 12.84 -12.70
N ALA A 89 -2.07 12.87 -11.36
CA ALA A 89 -0.95 12.51 -10.50
C ALA A 89 -0.49 11.05 -10.66
N ASN A 90 -1.39 10.19 -11.16
CA ASN A 90 -1.18 8.76 -11.34
C ASN A 90 -0.89 8.36 -12.80
N GLN A 91 -0.73 9.35 -13.70
CA GLN A 91 -0.36 9.08 -15.08
C GLN A 91 1.12 8.69 -15.17
N GLY A 92 1.43 7.80 -16.11
CA GLY A 92 2.79 7.30 -16.35
C GLY A 92 3.16 6.12 -15.45
N PHE A 93 4.45 5.78 -15.49
CA PHE A 93 5.01 4.66 -14.71
C PHE A 93 5.39 5.15 -13.30
N LYS A 94 4.81 4.55 -12.26
CA LYS A 94 4.94 4.97 -10.86
C LYS A 94 5.40 3.81 -9.99
N MET A 95 6.58 3.97 -9.38
CA MET A 95 7.13 3.01 -8.41
C MET A 95 6.93 3.47 -6.96
N ASP A 96 6.56 4.73 -6.75
CA ASP A 96 6.24 5.34 -5.44
C ASP A 96 4.75 5.18 -5.05
N GLY A 97 3.99 4.45 -5.87
CA GLY A 97 2.59 4.13 -5.64
C GLY A 97 1.59 5.10 -6.27
N PHE A 98 0.36 4.62 -6.42
CA PHE A 98 -0.76 5.42 -6.90
C PHE A 98 -1.32 6.25 -5.75
N LYS A 99 -1.40 7.57 -5.92
CA LYS A 99 -2.07 8.44 -4.96
C LYS A 99 -3.58 8.13 -4.97
N VAL A 100 -4.08 7.63 -3.85
CA VAL A 100 -5.51 7.35 -3.65
C VAL A 100 -6.23 8.62 -3.17
N CYS A 101 -5.69 9.24 -2.12
CA CYS A 101 -6.06 10.56 -1.63
C CYS A 101 -4.83 11.20 -0.96
N ASP A 102 -5.01 12.35 -0.32
CA ASP A 102 -3.92 12.95 0.46
C ASP A 102 -3.46 11.99 1.57
N ASN A 103 -2.13 11.84 1.69
CA ASN A 103 -1.45 10.92 2.61
C ASN A 103 -1.76 9.41 2.44
N LEU A 104 -2.43 8.96 1.37
CA LEU A 104 -2.69 7.54 1.12
C LEU A 104 -2.24 7.10 -0.27
N PHE A 105 -1.31 6.16 -0.30
CA PHE A 105 -0.67 5.68 -1.51
C PHE A 105 -0.78 4.16 -1.64
N TRP A 106 -1.17 3.71 -2.83
CA TRP A 106 -1.31 2.30 -3.16
C TRP A 106 -0.10 1.81 -3.94
N LEU A 107 0.70 0.95 -3.30
CA LEU A 107 1.83 0.25 -3.91
C LEU A 107 1.34 -0.94 -4.74
N LYS A 108 0.64 -0.66 -5.84
CA LYS A 108 0.08 -1.67 -6.75
C LYS A 108 1.16 -2.37 -7.58
N GLY A 109 0.99 -3.66 -7.85
CA GLY A 109 1.93 -4.46 -8.66
C GLY A 109 3.25 -4.75 -7.92
N SER A 110 4.37 -4.60 -8.61
CA SER A 110 5.71 -4.79 -8.06
C SER A 110 6.56 -3.54 -8.28
N GLY A 111 7.52 -3.27 -7.39
CA GLY A 111 8.39 -2.11 -7.54
C GLY A 111 9.37 -1.91 -6.39
N LYS A 112 10.21 -0.88 -6.55
CA LYS A 112 11.20 -0.42 -5.57
C LYS A 112 11.24 1.11 -5.57
N PHE A 113 11.26 1.70 -4.38
CA PHE A 113 11.38 3.15 -4.21
C PHE A 113 12.19 3.49 -2.97
N THR A 114 12.61 4.76 -2.86
CA THR A 114 13.39 5.25 -1.72
C THR A 114 12.50 6.03 -0.76
N PHE A 115 12.50 5.66 0.51
CA PHE A 115 11.78 6.34 1.59
C PHE A 115 12.76 6.78 2.69
N HIS A 116 12.97 8.09 2.86
CA HIS A 116 13.90 8.62 3.88
C HIS A 116 15.31 7.97 3.84
N GLY A 117 15.80 7.66 2.63
CA GLY A 117 17.08 6.98 2.43
C GLY A 117 17.04 5.45 2.52
N LEU A 118 15.90 4.85 2.91
CA LEU A 118 15.68 3.42 2.89
C LEU A 118 15.22 2.96 1.50
N SER A 119 15.78 1.88 0.99
CA SER A 119 15.30 1.19 -0.20
C SER A 119 14.16 0.23 0.16
N VAL A 120 12.94 0.57 -0.26
CA VAL A 120 11.73 -0.21 -0.02
C VAL A 120 11.31 -0.91 -1.31
N ALA A 121 11.35 -2.23 -1.30
CA ALA A 121 10.82 -3.08 -2.37
C ALA A 121 9.45 -3.64 -1.97
N TYR A 122 8.55 -3.84 -2.92
CA TYR A 122 7.23 -4.39 -2.64
C TYR A 122 6.74 -5.32 -3.75
N LEU A 123 5.91 -6.29 -3.35
CA LEU A 123 5.18 -7.18 -4.24
C LEU A 123 3.72 -7.29 -3.76
N SER A 124 2.82 -6.61 -4.45
CA SER A 124 1.37 -6.67 -4.23
C SER A 124 0.71 -7.82 -4.99
N GLY A 125 -0.53 -8.13 -4.61
CA GLY A 125 -1.32 -9.20 -5.24
C GLY A 125 -1.06 -10.60 -4.67
N ARG A 126 -1.66 -11.60 -5.28
CA ARG A 126 -1.52 -13.04 -4.96
C ARG A 126 -0.88 -13.75 -6.14
N GLN A 127 -0.24 -14.89 -5.91
CA GLN A 127 0.28 -15.66 -7.04
C GLN A 127 -0.90 -16.04 -7.95
N LEU A 128 -0.72 -15.90 -9.26
CA LEU A 128 -1.76 -16.17 -10.24
C LEU A 128 -2.41 -17.55 -9.99
N SER A 129 -3.66 -17.55 -9.54
CA SER A 129 -4.53 -18.74 -9.49
C SER A 129 -5.46 -18.71 -10.70
N ASN A 130 -5.61 -19.87 -11.38
CA ASN A 130 -6.30 -20.00 -12.67
C ASN A 130 -7.57 -19.12 -12.79
N GLY A 131 -7.51 -18.13 -13.68
CA GLY A 131 -8.65 -17.30 -14.09
C GLY A 131 -8.75 -15.91 -13.44
N GLN A 132 -7.93 -15.58 -12.44
CA GLN A 132 -8.02 -14.29 -11.76
C GLN A 132 -7.19 -13.19 -12.46
N GLN A 133 -7.86 -12.21 -13.07
CA GLN A 133 -7.22 -11.13 -13.85
C GLN A 133 -6.73 -9.94 -13.01
N PHE A 134 -7.25 -9.78 -11.78
CA PHE A 134 -6.91 -8.67 -10.91
C PHE A 134 -6.32 -9.17 -9.59
N GLY A 135 -5.42 -8.37 -9.04
CA GLY A 135 -4.85 -8.65 -7.74
C GLY A 135 -3.86 -9.79 -7.74
N THR A 136 -3.20 -10.02 -8.86
CA THR A 136 -2.22 -11.08 -9.02
C THR A 136 -0.85 -10.52 -9.40
N TYR A 137 0.20 -11.27 -9.09
CA TYR A 137 1.53 -11.06 -9.65
C TYR A 137 1.96 -12.29 -10.44
N SER A 138 2.86 -12.06 -11.38
CA SER A 138 3.42 -13.05 -12.29
C SER A 138 4.86 -13.40 -11.93
N GLN A 139 5.42 -14.41 -12.60
CA GLN A 139 6.85 -14.72 -12.49
C GLN A 139 7.74 -13.54 -12.95
N ILE A 140 7.26 -12.76 -13.93
CA ILE A 140 7.98 -11.57 -14.44
C ILE A 140 8.15 -10.53 -13.33
N ASP A 141 7.13 -10.32 -12.51
CA ASP A 141 7.21 -9.41 -11.35
C ASP A 141 8.27 -9.86 -10.34
N ILE A 142 8.33 -11.16 -10.08
CA ILE A 142 9.32 -11.76 -9.16
C ILE A 142 10.73 -11.59 -9.72
N ASP A 143 10.94 -11.89 -11.00
CA ASP A 143 12.26 -11.81 -11.63
C ASP A 143 12.75 -10.37 -11.73
N THR A 144 11.85 -9.42 -11.98
CA THR A 144 12.14 -7.98 -11.95
C THR A 144 12.62 -7.54 -10.56
N LEU A 145 11.95 -8.00 -9.50
CA LEU A 145 12.37 -7.70 -8.12
C LEU A 145 13.70 -8.36 -7.75
N ARG A 146 13.97 -9.58 -8.25
CA ARG A 146 15.28 -10.23 -8.06
C ARG A 146 16.40 -9.42 -8.70
N ALA A 147 16.21 -8.95 -9.93
CA ALA A 147 17.18 -8.08 -10.60
C ALA A 147 17.47 -6.81 -9.77
N PHE A 148 16.45 -6.19 -9.18
CA PHE A 148 16.63 -5.04 -8.28
C PHE A 148 17.38 -5.33 -6.97
N ALA A 149 17.39 -6.59 -6.54
CA ALA A 149 18.13 -7.06 -5.37
C ALA A 149 19.56 -7.51 -5.69
N GLU A 150 19.83 -7.84 -6.96
CA GLU A 150 21.17 -8.21 -7.46
C GLU A 150 22.03 -6.99 -7.83
N GLU A 151 21.41 -5.85 -8.16
CA GLU A 151 22.13 -4.58 -8.26
C GLU A 151 22.86 -4.28 -6.93
N PRO A 152 24.10 -3.73 -6.96
CA PRO A 152 24.83 -3.37 -5.75
C PRO A 152 24.10 -2.24 -5.00
N GLY A 153 23.18 -2.64 -4.14
CA GLY A 153 22.30 -1.78 -3.36
C GLY A 153 21.53 -2.63 -2.35
N ILE A 154 21.44 -2.16 -1.11
CA ILE A 154 20.76 -2.87 -0.03
C ILE A 154 19.25 -2.65 -0.18
N VAL A 155 18.45 -3.72 -0.18
CA VAL A 155 17.01 -3.61 0.10
C VAL A 155 16.86 -3.61 1.62
N ASP A 156 16.43 -2.48 2.18
CA ASP A 156 16.25 -2.35 3.63
C ASP A 156 14.91 -2.95 4.09
N PHE A 157 13.89 -2.82 3.25
CA PHE A 157 12.53 -3.28 3.54
C PHE A 157 11.91 -3.97 2.33
N PHE A 158 11.43 -5.20 2.51
CA PHE A 158 10.64 -5.90 1.50
C PHE A 158 9.21 -6.13 2.00
N LEU A 159 8.23 -5.55 1.30
CA LEU A 159 6.82 -5.62 1.65
C LEU A 159 6.12 -6.71 0.83
N ARG A 160 5.62 -7.72 1.53
CA ARG A 160 4.86 -8.83 0.94
C ARG A 160 3.82 -9.35 1.91
N TYR A 161 2.63 -9.63 1.41
CA TYR A 161 1.63 -10.36 2.19
C TYR A 161 1.87 -11.88 2.08
N PRO A 162 2.12 -12.58 3.20
CA PRO A 162 2.25 -14.04 3.19
C PRO A 162 0.87 -14.67 3.02
N LEU A 163 0.67 -15.40 1.93
CA LEU A 163 -0.38 -16.42 1.88
C LEU A 163 0.33 -17.77 2.09
N LEU A 164 -0.01 -18.41 3.21
CA LEU A 164 0.15 -19.85 3.40
C LEU A 164 -0.92 -20.60 2.60
#